data_AF-A0A355BSK7-F1
#
_entry.id   AF-A0A355BSK7-F1
#
_cell.length_a   1.000
_cell.length_b   1.000
_cell.length_c   1.000
_cell.angle_alpha   90.00
_cell.angle_beta   90.00
_cell.angle_gamma   90.00
#
_symmetry.space_group_name_H-M   'P 1'
#
loop_
_entity.id
_entity.type
_entity.pdbx_description
1 polymer ?
#
loop_
_entity_poly.entity_id
_entity_poly.type
_entity_poly.pdbx_seq_one_letter_code
_entity_poly.pdbx_strand_id
1 'polypeptide(L)'
;VSTAEAYAGITPQIPLVGLDTLLQTSVSVWKDKLQNDFEPSVFARYPVIAAIKKRCYEVGAVYASMSGSGATVFALFDREVSLSGEFTDAWCWSGWL
;
A
#
# COMPACT_ATOMS: atom_id res chain seq x y z
N VAL A 1 5.73 -11.34 6.64
CA VAL A 1 4.54 -12.03 6.12
C VAL A 1 5.02 -13.14 5.21
N SER A 2 4.61 -14.40 5.43
CA SER A 2 4.96 -15.46 4.49
C SER A 2 3.96 -15.49 3.32
N THR A 3 4.43 -15.77 2.10
CA THR A 3 3.55 -15.82 0.93
C THR A 3 2.43 -16.86 1.12
N ALA A 4 2.77 -18.06 1.62
CA ALA A 4 1.78 -19.11 1.85
C ALA A 4 0.64 -18.66 2.78
N GLU A 5 0.98 -17.94 3.84
CA GLU A 5 0.02 -17.40 4.80
C GLU A 5 -0.86 -16.30 4.22
N ALA A 6 -0.28 -15.37 3.44
CA ALA A 6 -1.05 -14.32 2.79
C ALA A 6 -2.07 -14.92 1.81
N TYR A 7 -1.67 -15.93 1.03
CA TYR A 7 -2.55 -16.63 0.09
C TYR A 7 -3.64 -17.45 0.81
N ALA A 8 -3.35 -18.02 1.98
CA ALA A 8 -4.34 -18.73 2.77
C ALA A 8 -5.47 -17.83 3.30
N GLY A 9 -5.24 -16.51 3.36
CA GLY A 9 -6.19 -15.52 3.89
C GLY A 9 -6.98 -14.76 2.83
N ILE A 10 -6.85 -15.07 1.53
CA ILE A 10 -7.56 -14.33 0.47
C ILE A 10 -8.57 -15.22 -0.27
N THR A 11 -9.60 -14.57 -0.81
CA THR A 11 -10.48 -15.15 -1.81
C THR A 11 -10.42 -14.27 -3.06
N PRO A 12 -9.77 -14.72 -4.14
CA PRO A 12 -9.64 -13.94 -5.37
C PRO A 12 -11.00 -13.42 -5.87
N GLN A 13 -11.03 -12.16 -6.29
CA GLN A 13 -12.23 -11.54 -6.86
C GLN A 13 -11.96 -11.08 -8.29
N ILE A 14 -13.01 -11.07 -9.11
CA ILE A 14 -12.93 -10.43 -10.41
C ILE A 14 -13.14 -8.93 -10.19
N PRO A 15 -12.18 -8.07 -10.57
CA PRO A 15 -12.33 -6.63 -10.39
C PRO A 15 -13.41 -6.08 -11.33
N LEU A 16 -14.19 -5.11 -10.84
CA LEU A 16 -15.23 -4.44 -11.65
C LEU A 16 -14.64 -3.57 -12.76
N VAL A 17 -13.41 -3.07 -12.56
CA VAL A 17 -12.69 -2.22 -13.51
C VAL A 17 -11.37 -2.90 -13.86
N GLY A 18 -11.07 -3.00 -15.16
CA GLY A 18 -9.80 -3.53 -15.64
C GLY A 18 -8.62 -2.69 -15.15
N LEU A 19 -7.51 -3.36 -14.85
CA LEU A 19 -6.30 -2.69 -14.37
C LEU A 19 -5.74 -1.70 -15.40
N ASP A 20 -5.78 -2.06 -16.67
CA ASP A 20 -5.42 -1.21 -17.81
C ASP A 20 -6.17 0.14 -17.80
N THR A 21 -7.47 0.09 -17.49
CA THR A 21 -8.33 1.27 -17.42
C THR A 21 -8.03 2.10 -16.18
N LEU A 22 -7.80 1.46 -15.03
CA LEU A 22 -7.45 2.17 -13.79
C LEU A 22 -6.11 2.90 -13.89
N LEU A 23 -5.10 2.29 -14.52
CA LEU A 23 -3.78 2.88 -14.69
C LEU A 23 -3.77 4.12 -15.60
N GLN A 24 -4.80 4.32 -16.42
CA GLN A 24 -5.00 5.53 -17.24
C GLN A 24 -5.60 6.70 -16.44
N THR A 25 -6.09 6.45 -15.22
CA THR A 25 -6.63 7.50 -14.34
C THR A 25 -5.54 8.20 -13.54
N SER A 26 -5.83 9.37 -12.95
CA SER A 26 -4.87 10.05 -12.07
C SER A 26 -4.57 9.21 -10.84
N VAL A 27 -3.32 9.28 -10.34
CA VAL A 27 -2.85 8.52 -9.16
C VAL A 27 -3.75 8.75 -7.93
N SER A 28 -4.33 9.94 -7.79
CA SER A 28 -5.28 10.26 -6.72
C SER A 28 -6.53 9.37 -6.71
N VAL A 29 -6.96 8.84 -7.86
CA VAL A 29 -8.10 7.92 -7.98
C VAL A 29 -7.74 6.51 -7.50
N TRP A 30 -6.45 6.14 -7.57
CA TRP A 30 -5.99 4.79 -7.27
C TRP A 30 -6.24 4.40 -5.82
N LYS A 31 -6.20 5.35 -4.87
CA LYS A 31 -6.44 5.10 -3.44
C LYS A 31 -7.72 4.30 -3.17
N ASP A 32 -8.79 4.61 -3.91
CA ASP A 32 -10.10 4.00 -3.69
C ASP A 32 -10.41 2.85 -4.66
N LYS A 33 -9.60 2.68 -5.72
CA LYS A 33 -9.93 1.79 -6.85
C LYS A 33 -8.87 0.72 -7.14
N LEU A 34 -7.61 1.01 -6.84
CA LEU A 34 -6.48 0.10 -7.00
C LEU A 34 -6.06 -0.38 -5.61
N GLN A 35 -6.63 -1.49 -5.18
CA GLN A 35 -6.36 -2.09 -3.88
C GLN A 35 -5.57 -3.38 -4.05
N ASN A 36 -4.86 -3.76 -3.00
CA ASN A 36 -4.19 -5.04 -2.93
C ASN A 36 -5.03 -5.99 -2.08
N ASP A 37 -5.52 -7.07 -2.69
CA ASP A 37 -6.44 -8.02 -2.06
C ASP A 37 -5.86 -8.76 -0.84
N PHE A 38 -4.53 -8.77 -0.67
CA PHE A 38 -3.90 -9.29 0.54
C PHE A 38 -4.04 -8.37 1.76
N GLU A 39 -4.28 -7.07 1.54
CA GLU A 39 -4.28 -6.08 2.62
C GLU A 39 -5.29 -6.38 3.73
N PRO A 40 -6.57 -6.70 3.47
CA PRO A 40 -7.54 -6.94 4.55
C PRO A 40 -7.09 -8.05 5.52
N SER A 41 -6.63 -9.19 4.98
CA SER A 41 -6.21 -10.33 5.80
C SER A 41 -4.85 -10.12 6.46
N VAL A 42 -3.89 -9.53 5.73
CA VAL A 42 -2.56 -9.20 6.27
C VAL A 42 -2.65 -8.11 7.34
N PHE A 43 -3.48 -7.09 7.17
CA PHE A 43 -3.65 -6.01 8.15
C PHE A 43 -4.34 -6.48 9.42
N ALA A 44 -5.32 -7.37 9.31
CA ALA A 44 -5.96 -7.97 10.48
C ALA A 44 -4.94 -8.75 11.34
N ARG A 45 -3.99 -9.44 10.70
CA ARG A 45 -2.96 -10.22 11.40
C ARG A 45 -1.74 -9.42 11.82
N TYR A 46 -1.36 -8.41 11.04
CA TYR A 46 -0.20 -7.55 11.25
C TYR A 46 -0.62 -6.07 11.25
N PRO A 47 -1.24 -5.57 12.34
CA PRO A 47 -1.75 -4.20 12.40
C PRO A 47 -0.68 -3.12 12.19
N VAL A 48 0.59 -3.42 12.48
CA VAL A 48 1.72 -2.51 12.22
C VAL A 48 1.86 -2.15 10.74
N ILE A 49 1.56 -3.07 9.82
CA ILE A 49 1.64 -2.81 8.37
C ILE A 49 0.52 -1.83 7.95
N ALA A 50 -0.67 -2.01 8.52
CA ALA A 50 -1.78 -1.07 8.33
C ALA A 50 -1.46 0.32 8.88
N ALA A 51 -0.82 0.39 10.05
CA ALA A 51 -0.37 1.63 10.66
C ALA A 51 0.68 2.36 9.79
N ILE A 52 1.64 1.63 9.21
CA ILE A 52 2.62 2.19 8.26
C ILE A 52 1.91 2.78 7.04
N LYS A 53 1.00 2.04 6.39
CA LYS A 53 0.22 2.55 5.25
C LYS A 53 -0.61 3.78 5.62
N LYS A 54 -1.25 3.77 6.79
CA LYS A 54 -1.98 4.94 7.31
C LYS A 54 -1.05 6.13 7.48
N ARG A 55 0.13 5.92 8.06
CA ARG A 55 1.11 6.98 8.27
C ARG A 55 1.59 7.59 6.96
N CYS A 56 1.82 6.78 5.91
CA CYS A 56 2.11 7.29 4.57
C CYS A 56 1.06 8.31 4.09
N TYR A 57 -0.23 8.02 4.28
CA TYR A 57 -1.29 8.97 3.92
C TYR A 57 -1.32 10.20 4.83
N GLU A 58 -1.07 10.05 6.14
CA GLU A 58 -1.00 11.18 7.07
C GLU A 58 0.14 12.16 6.76
N VAL A 59 1.27 11.66 6.24
CA VAL A 59 2.40 12.49 5.82
C VAL A 59 2.28 13.01 4.38
N GLY A 60 1.13 12.79 3.74
CA GLY A 60 0.78 13.43 2.46
C GLY A 60 0.94 12.56 1.21
N ALA A 61 0.99 11.23 1.33
CA ALA A 61 0.98 10.37 0.15
C ALA A 61 -0.30 10.54 -0.67
N VAL A 62 -0.16 10.65 -1.98
CA VAL A 62 -1.27 10.61 -2.94
C VAL A 62 -1.84 9.19 -3.05
N TYR A 63 -0.95 8.20 -3.00
CA TYR A 63 -1.29 6.79 -3.04
C TYR A 63 -0.31 6.00 -2.19
N ALA A 64 -0.78 5.01 -1.45
CA ALA A 64 0.04 4.06 -0.72
C ALA A 64 -0.60 2.68 -0.76
N SER A 65 0.22 1.64 -0.87
CA SER A 65 -0.23 0.26 -0.96
C SER A 65 0.86 -0.70 -0.50
N MET A 66 0.44 -1.89 -0.09
CA MET A 66 1.36 -3.00 0.14
C MET A 66 1.88 -3.54 -1.21
N SER A 67 3.16 -3.87 -1.30
CA SER A 67 3.75 -4.56 -2.45
C SER A 67 3.61 -6.07 -2.31
N GLY A 68 2.95 -6.70 -3.29
CA GLY A 68 2.70 -8.16 -3.30
C GLY A 68 1.98 -8.63 -2.04
N SER A 69 2.40 -9.77 -1.47
CA SER A 69 1.89 -10.29 -0.20
C SER A 69 2.46 -9.59 1.05
N GLY A 70 3.22 -8.50 0.88
CA GLY A 70 3.89 -7.80 1.97
C GLY A 70 5.24 -8.39 2.37
N ALA A 71 5.91 -7.85 3.39
CA ALA A 71 5.44 -6.79 4.31
C ALA A 71 5.67 -5.34 3.82
N THR A 72 6.31 -5.16 2.66
CA THR A 72 6.71 -3.84 2.17
C THR A 72 5.47 -2.99 1.83
N VAL A 73 5.46 -1.76 2.32
CA VAL A 73 4.52 -0.71 1.91
C VAL A 73 5.29 0.30 1.07
N PHE A 74 4.68 0.76 -0.01
CA PHE A 74 5.20 1.87 -0.81
C PHE A 74 4.17 3.01 -0.85
N ALA A 75 4.66 4.21 -1.10
CA ALA A 75 3.84 5.40 -1.20
C ALA A 75 4.36 6.33 -2.31
N LEU A 76 3.44 6.99 -2.98
CA LEU A 76 3.68 7.97 -4.03
C LEU A 76 3.32 9.36 -3.51
N PHE A 77 4.20 10.31 -3.75
CA PHE A 77 4.03 11.71 -3.35
C PHE A 77 4.11 12.60 -4.59
N ASP A 78 3.35 13.69 -4.61
CA ASP A 78 3.38 14.70 -5.66
C ASP A 78 4.39 15.83 -5.38
N ARG A 79 5.04 15.78 -4.21
CA ARG A 79 6.04 16.73 -3.74
C ARG A 79 7.06 16.05 -2.82
N GLU A 80 8.15 16.75 -2.51
CA GLU A 80 9.10 16.26 -1.53
C GLU A 80 8.46 16.20 -0.15
N VAL A 81 8.79 15.16 0.60
CA VAL A 81 8.39 15.02 1.99
C VAL A 81 9.60 14.61 2.82
N SER A 82 9.71 15.21 4.02
CA SER A 82 10.67 14.73 5.00
C SER A 82 10.05 13.58 5.78
N LEU A 83 10.61 12.38 5.63
CA LEU A 83 10.16 11.17 6.32
C LEU A 83 11.02 10.82 7.55
N SER A 84 11.90 11.74 7.95
CA SER A 84 12.81 11.51 9.08
C SER A 84 12.02 11.29 10.38
N GLY A 85 12.21 10.13 11.01
CA GLY A 85 11.54 9.77 12.26
C GLY A 85 10.08 9.32 12.10
N GLU A 86 9.55 9.24 10.87
CA GLU A 86 8.14 8.87 10.63
C GLU A 86 7.87 7.37 10.80
N PHE A 87 8.90 6.55 10.63
CA PHE A 87 8.79 5.08 10.70
C PHE A 87 9.87 4.53 11.65
N THR A 88 9.51 4.31 12.91
CA THR A 88 10.42 3.77 13.93
C THR A 88 10.48 2.24 13.90
N ASP A 89 9.39 1.60 13.46
CA ASP A 89 9.24 0.14 13.44
C ASP A 89 9.57 -0.49 12.08
N ALA A 90 10.07 0.32 11.14
CA ALA A 90 10.38 -0.13 9.78
C ALA A 90 11.60 0.60 9.21
N TRP A 91 12.34 -0.11 8.37
CA TRP A 91 13.34 0.52 7.51
C TRP A 91 12.65 1.31 6.40
N CYS A 92 13.02 2.58 6.24
CA CYS A 92 12.42 3.49 5.27
C CYS A 92 13.50 3.98 4.30
N TRP A 93 13.16 3.99 3.01
CA TRP A 93 13.90 4.65 1.95
C TRP A 93 12.95 5.52 1.13
N SER A 94 13.44 6.66 0.67
CA SER A 94 12.70 7.55 -0.23
C SER A 94 13.64 8.12 -1.28
N GLY A 95 13.10 8.42 -2.45
CA GLY A 95 13.82 8.99 -3.57
C GLY A 95 12.85 9.52 -4.63
N TRP A 96 13.36 10.41 -5.47
CA TRP A 96 12.64 10.96 -6.61
C TRP A 96 12.87 10.10 -7.86
N LEU A 97 11.82 9.95 -8.67
CA LEU A 97 11.83 9.27 -9.96
C LEU A 97 11.79 10.28 -11.11
#